data_AF-A0A380FDG0-F1
#
_entry.id   AF-A0A380FDG0-F1
#
_cell.length_a   1.000
_cell.length_b   1.000
_cell.length_c   1.000
_cell.angle_alpha   90.00
_cell.angle_beta   90.00
_cell.angle_gamma   90.00
#
_symmetry.space_group_name_H-M   'P 1'
#
loop_
_entity.id
_entity.type
_entity.pdbx_description
1 polymer ?
#
loop_
_entity_poly.entity_id
_entity_poly.type
_entity_poly.pdbx_seq_one_letter_code
_entity_poly.pdbx_strand_id
1 'polypeptide(L)'
;MLPQFSDELVNHAVSYLESKGVEFKIATPIVAANEKGFVVKVNDEEQQLEANTAVWAAGVRGSQLMEASFEGVKRGRIVTKQDLTIEGYDNIFVIGDVSAFIPAGEERPLPTNCSKSLCKKVNIQLKNIKNILEGQPTQEFTYVDRGTVCSLGSGDGVGVVYGKDIQGKKAAFMKKVIDTRAVFKLGGIGLAFKKR
;
A
#
# COMPACT_ATOMS: atom_id res chain seq x y z
N MET A 1 -6.62 1.31 -14.91
CA MET A 1 -6.95 2.00 -13.63
C MET A 1 -7.12 0.94 -12.56
N LEU A 2 -6.67 1.17 -11.31
CA LEU A 2 -6.83 0.21 -10.18
C LEU A 2 -6.53 -1.28 -10.53
N PRO A 3 -5.31 -1.63 -10.95
CA PRO A 3 -4.98 -2.96 -11.49
C PRO A 3 -5.13 -4.13 -10.50
N GLN A 4 -5.34 -3.84 -9.22
CA GLN A 4 -5.55 -4.85 -8.17
C GLN A 4 -7.00 -5.31 -8.02
N PHE A 5 -7.94 -4.75 -8.79
CA PHE A 5 -9.36 -5.09 -8.72
C PHE A 5 -9.85 -5.66 -10.05
N SER A 6 -10.97 -6.40 -9.99
CA SER A 6 -11.67 -6.90 -11.16
C SER A 6 -12.24 -5.76 -12.02
N ASP A 7 -12.44 -6.01 -13.32
CA ASP A 7 -12.98 -5.00 -14.24
C ASP A 7 -14.36 -4.49 -13.78
N GLU A 8 -15.17 -5.34 -13.16
CA GLU A 8 -16.47 -4.95 -12.59
C GLU A 8 -16.31 -3.87 -11.51
N LEU A 9 -15.39 -4.09 -10.55
CA LEU A 9 -15.09 -3.12 -9.50
C LEU A 9 -14.47 -1.83 -10.06
N VAL A 10 -13.63 -1.94 -11.10
CA VAL A 10 -13.07 -0.77 -11.78
C VAL A 10 -14.19 0.04 -12.44
N ASN A 11 -15.08 -0.61 -13.18
CA ASN A 11 -16.20 0.04 -13.87
C ASN A 11 -17.16 0.72 -12.88
N HIS A 12 -17.45 0.08 -11.73
CA HIS A 12 -18.22 0.70 -10.67
C HIS A 12 -17.55 1.98 -10.14
N ALA A 13 -16.23 1.93 -9.89
CA ALA A 13 -15.48 3.09 -9.40
C ALA A 13 -15.43 4.24 -10.40
N VAL A 14 -15.23 3.94 -11.68
CA VAL A 14 -15.23 4.93 -12.77
C VAL A 14 -16.60 5.58 -12.87
N SER A 15 -17.66 4.78 -13.00
CA SER A 15 -19.04 5.28 -13.13
C SER A 15 -19.45 6.15 -11.94
N TYR A 16 -19.09 5.73 -10.72
CA TYR A 16 -19.35 6.50 -9.51
C TYR A 16 -18.69 7.88 -9.57
N LEU A 17 -17.40 7.94 -9.92
CA LEU A 17 -16.63 9.18 -9.94
C LEU A 17 -17.03 10.09 -11.11
N GLU A 18 -17.30 9.54 -12.29
CA GLU A 18 -17.81 10.28 -13.45
C GLU A 18 -19.17 10.91 -13.15
N SER A 19 -20.06 10.19 -12.46
CA SER A 19 -21.35 10.76 -12.00
C SER A 19 -21.21 11.93 -11.01
N LYS A 20 -20.01 12.14 -10.47
CA LYS A 20 -19.65 13.24 -9.57
C LYS A 20 -18.78 14.31 -10.23
N GLY A 21 -18.61 14.25 -11.55
CA GLY A 21 -17.88 15.24 -12.34
C GLY A 21 -16.38 15.01 -12.44
N VAL A 22 -15.88 13.81 -12.11
CA VAL A 22 -14.47 13.45 -12.34
C VAL A 22 -14.29 13.04 -13.79
N GLU A 23 -13.34 13.67 -14.48
CA GLU A 23 -12.89 13.25 -15.82
C GLU A 23 -11.64 12.37 -15.70
N PHE A 24 -11.63 11.24 -16.42
CA PHE A 24 -10.48 10.34 -16.47
C PHE A 24 -9.72 10.47 -17.79
N LYS A 25 -8.43 10.79 -17.70
CA LYS A 25 -7.48 10.64 -18.82
C LYS A 25 -6.58 9.43 -18.55
N ILE A 26 -7.02 8.26 -19.00
CA ILE A 26 -6.25 7.01 -18.88
C ILE A 26 -5.23 6.87 -20.01
N ALA A 27 -4.22 6.00 -19.83
CA ALA A 27 -3.14 5.80 -20.80
C ALA A 27 -2.46 7.10 -21.28
N THR A 28 -2.53 8.15 -20.45
CA THR A 28 -2.05 9.49 -20.74
C THR A 28 -0.90 9.80 -19.77
N PRO A 29 0.37 9.60 -20.16
CA PRO A 29 1.49 9.82 -19.26
C PRO A 29 1.69 11.32 -18.99
N ILE A 30 1.99 11.65 -17.73
CA ILE A 30 2.42 12.99 -17.31
C ILE A 30 3.94 13.07 -17.52
N VAL A 31 4.40 14.02 -18.33
CA VAL A 31 5.82 14.20 -18.69
C VAL A 31 6.49 15.33 -17.90
N ALA A 32 5.72 16.34 -17.48
CA ALA A 32 6.22 17.41 -16.63
C ALA A 32 5.11 18.00 -15.74
N ALA A 33 5.53 18.75 -14.71
CA ALA A 33 4.66 19.56 -13.88
C ALA A 33 5.29 20.95 -13.72
N ASN A 34 4.48 22.00 -13.86
CA ASN A 34 4.89 23.39 -13.74
C ASN A 34 3.83 24.20 -12.97
N GLU A 35 4.05 25.50 -12.80
CA GLU A 35 3.13 26.39 -12.04
C GLU A 35 1.71 26.43 -12.61
N LYS A 36 1.53 26.12 -13.90
CA LYS A 36 0.21 26.09 -14.54
C LYS A 36 -0.51 24.75 -14.38
N GLY A 37 0.21 23.67 -14.07
CA GLY A 37 -0.36 22.32 -13.92
C GLY A 37 0.52 21.23 -14.53
N PHE A 38 -0.10 20.23 -15.14
CA PHE A 38 0.61 19.07 -15.71
C PHE A 38 0.77 19.19 -17.23
N VAL A 39 1.92 18.77 -17.75
CA VAL A 39 2.13 18.52 -19.17
C VAL A 39 1.95 17.01 -19.38
N VAL A 40 1.05 16.65 -20.28
CA VAL A 40 0.72 15.26 -20.60
C VAL A 40 1.02 14.95 -22.05
N LYS A 41 1.20 13.68 -22.38
CA LYS A 41 1.41 13.24 -23.76
C LYS A 41 0.15 12.54 -24.28
N VAL A 42 -0.44 13.06 -25.35
CA VAL A 42 -1.64 12.52 -26.02
C VAL A 42 -1.30 12.35 -27.49
N ASN A 43 -1.42 11.13 -28.04
CA ASN A 43 -1.06 10.82 -29.43
C ASN A 43 0.34 11.31 -29.83
N ASP A 44 1.29 11.12 -28.93
CA ASP A 44 2.68 11.60 -29.05
C ASP A 44 2.93 13.11 -28.99
N GLU A 45 1.89 13.93 -28.81
CA GLU A 45 2.01 15.37 -28.66
C GLU A 45 1.90 15.81 -27.19
N GLU A 46 2.67 16.82 -26.81
CA GLU A 46 2.60 17.40 -25.47
C GLU A 46 1.44 18.40 -25.35
N GLN A 47 0.60 18.19 -24.35
CA GLN A 47 -0.53 19.05 -24.03
C GLN A 47 -0.42 19.57 -22.59
N GLN A 48 -0.57 20.87 -22.40
CA GLN A 48 -0.70 21.48 -21.09
C GLN A 48 -2.13 21.29 -20.55
N LEU A 49 -2.25 20.71 -19.36
CA LEU A 49 -3.44 20.75 -18.54
C LEU A 49 -3.28 21.86 -17.51
N GLU A 50 -4.13 22.87 -17.59
CA GLU A 50 -4.14 23.98 -16.64
C GLU A 50 -4.98 23.63 -15.41
N ALA A 51 -4.39 23.79 -14.23
CA ALA A 51 -5.06 23.56 -12.95
C ALA A 51 -4.43 24.41 -11.84
N ASN A 52 -5.27 25.05 -11.02
CA ASN A 52 -4.83 25.79 -9.84
C ASN A 52 -4.27 24.86 -8.74
N THR A 53 -4.52 23.55 -8.82
CA THR A 53 -4.07 22.58 -7.82
C THR A 53 -3.68 21.29 -8.51
N ALA A 54 -2.42 20.89 -8.33
CA ALA A 54 -1.85 19.66 -8.84
C ALA A 54 -1.53 18.73 -7.66
N VAL A 55 -2.03 17.49 -7.70
CA VAL A 55 -1.82 16.49 -6.64
C VAL A 55 -1.19 15.24 -7.25
N TRP A 56 -0.04 14.81 -6.72
CA TRP A 56 0.63 13.59 -7.15
C TRP A 56 0.31 12.40 -6.25
N ALA A 57 -0.35 11.38 -6.81
CA ALA A 57 -0.73 10.15 -6.09
C ALA A 57 -0.32 8.86 -6.83
N ALA A 58 0.46 8.95 -7.92
CA ALA A 58 0.72 7.83 -8.82
C ALA A 58 1.85 6.89 -8.37
N GLY A 59 2.73 7.33 -7.46
CA GLY A 59 3.86 6.50 -7.05
C GLY A 59 4.48 6.93 -5.73
N VAL A 60 4.95 5.93 -4.98
CA VAL A 60 5.70 6.08 -3.73
C VAL A 60 7.07 5.42 -3.87
N ARG A 61 8.00 5.80 -2.99
CA ARG A 61 9.30 5.15 -2.80
C ARG A 61 9.59 5.06 -1.31
N GLY A 62 10.50 4.15 -0.92
CA GLY A 62 11.01 4.13 0.44
C GLY A 62 11.95 5.32 0.74
N SER A 63 12.35 5.44 2.00
CA SER A 63 13.24 6.51 2.46
C SER A 63 14.56 6.54 1.69
N GLN A 64 15.04 7.74 1.36
CA GLN A 64 16.34 7.95 0.69
C GLN A 64 17.53 7.47 1.51
N LEU A 65 17.37 7.37 2.84
CA LEU A 65 18.38 6.82 3.73
C LEU A 65 18.67 5.34 3.43
N MET A 66 17.72 4.60 2.85
CA MET A 66 17.93 3.20 2.51
C MET A 66 19.06 3.06 1.49
N GLU A 67 19.05 3.84 0.40
CA GLU A 67 20.11 3.82 -0.60
C GLU A 67 21.47 4.28 -0.06
N ALA A 68 21.48 5.19 0.91
CA ALA A 68 22.71 5.65 1.54
C ALA A 68 23.29 4.66 2.56
N SER A 69 22.46 3.76 3.09
CA SER A 69 22.84 2.88 4.21
C SER A 69 23.08 1.42 3.80
N PHE A 70 22.46 0.96 2.72
CA PHE A 70 22.48 -0.45 2.35
C PHE A 70 22.68 -0.66 0.85
N GLU A 71 23.39 -1.73 0.51
CA GLU A 71 23.53 -2.18 -0.87
C GLU A 71 22.27 -2.90 -1.36
N GLY A 72 22.12 -3.01 -2.69
CA GLY A 72 21.00 -3.74 -3.31
C GLY A 72 19.62 -3.08 -3.19
N VAL A 73 19.57 -1.82 -2.71
CA VAL A 73 18.32 -1.05 -2.58
C VAL A 73 17.80 -0.60 -3.94
N LYS A 74 16.51 -0.81 -4.19
CA LYS A 74 15.81 -0.35 -5.41
C LYS A 74 14.59 0.49 -5.02
N ARG A 75 14.52 1.75 -5.47
CA ARG A 75 13.45 2.71 -5.15
C ARG A 75 13.18 2.83 -3.64
N GLY A 76 14.23 2.87 -2.84
CA GLY A 76 14.19 2.98 -1.38
C GLY A 76 13.77 1.70 -0.66
N ARG A 77 13.76 0.56 -1.34
CA ARG A 77 13.35 -0.73 -0.79
C ARG A 77 14.47 -1.77 -0.88
N ILE A 78 14.65 -2.53 0.19
CA ILE A 78 15.60 -3.65 0.24
C ILE A 78 14.84 -4.98 0.33
N VAL A 79 15.34 -6.00 -0.38
CA VAL A 79 14.81 -7.36 -0.26
C VAL A 79 15.24 -7.94 1.08
N THR A 80 14.29 -8.46 1.84
CA THR A 80 14.54 -9.06 3.16
C THR A 80 14.58 -10.57 3.06
N LYS A 81 15.26 -11.21 4.01
CA LYS A 81 15.13 -12.64 4.29
C LYS A 81 13.71 -12.97 4.77
N GLN A 82 13.41 -14.26 4.92
CA GLN A 82 12.09 -14.73 5.36
C GLN A 82 11.74 -14.28 6.78
N ASP A 83 12.73 -14.07 7.65
CA ASP A 83 12.56 -13.58 9.02
C ASP A 83 12.55 -12.04 9.16
N LEU A 84 12.53 -11.33 8.03
CA LEU A 84 12.56 -9.87 7.88
C LEU A 84 13.92 -9.20 8.16
N THR A 85 14.99 -9.97 8.33
CA THR A 85 16.36 -9.44 8.33
C THR A 85 16.86 -9.14 6.92
N ILE A 86 18.06 -8.56 6.78
CA ILE A 86 18.69 -8.28 5.48
C ILE A 86 19.95 -9.13 5.29
N GLU A 87 20.33 -9.34 4.04
CA GLU A 87 21.51 -10.14 3.69
C GLU A 87 22.77 -9.56 4.36
N GLY A 88 23.59 -10.43 4.94
CA GLY A 88 24.79 -10.03 5.70
C GLY A 88 24.57 -9.50 7.12
N TYR A 89 23.32 -9.28 7.56
CA TYR A 89 23.03 -8.73 8.90
C TYR A 89 21.87 -9.45 9.60
N ASP A 90 22.17 -10.31 10.57
CA ASP A 90 21.15 -11.03 11.37
C ASP A 90 20.55 -10.17 12.49
N ASN A 91 21.10 -8.97 12.73
CA ASN A 91 20.67 -8.03 13.76
C ASN A 91 19.94 -6.79 13.19
N ILE A 92 19.77 -6.68 11.87
CA ILE A 92 19.09 -5.55 11.21
C ILE A 92 17.80 -6.04 10.56
N PHE A 93 16.68 -5.50 11.03
CA PHE A 93 15.34 -5.79 10.49
C PHE A 93 14.82 -4.62 9.68
N VAL A 94 14.22 -4.91 8.52
CA VAL A 94 13.62 -3.88 7.66
C VAL A 94 12.15 -4.20 7.40
N ILE A 95 11.25 -3.30 7.79
CA ILE A 95 9.79 -3.50 7.71
C ILE A 95 9.07 -2.29 7.10
N GLY A 96 7.79 -2.45 6.79
CA GLY A 96 6.98 -1.38 6.21
C GLY A 96 7.34 -1.10 4.75
N ASP A 97 7.28 0.18 4.37
CA ASP A 97 7.40 0.64 2.98
C ASP A 97 8.83 0.58 2.43
N VAL A 98 9.83 0.48 3.32
CA VAL A 98 11.25 0.29 2.96
C VAL A 98 11.62 -1.19 2.77
N SER A 99 10.69 -2.11 2.99
CA SER A 99 10.91 -3.56 2.82
C SER A 99 10.29 -4.09 1.52
N ALA A 100 11.02 -4.97 0.85
CA ALA A 100 10.57 -5.75 -0.30
C ALA A 100 10.57 -7.23 0.07
N PHE A 101 9.55 -7.65 0.81
CA PHE A 101 9.39 -9.05 1.20
C PHE A 101 8.87 -9.89 0.04
N ILE A 102 9.56 -10.98 -0.27
CA ILE A 102 9.17 -11.97 -1.29
C ILE A 102 8.70 -13.23 -0.56
N PRO A 103 7.40 -13.60 -0.65
CA PRO A 103 6.90 -14.82 -0.03
C PRO A 103 7.62 -16.07 -0.55
N ALA A 104 7.73 -17.09 0.29
CA ALA A 104 8.29 -18.38 -0.13
C ALA A 104 7.50 -18.95 -1.33
N GLY A 105 8.22 -19.31 -2.39
CA GLY A 105 7.64 -19.83 -3.64
C GLY A 105 7.22 -18.76 -4.67
N GLU A 106 7.40 -17.47 -4.35
CA GLU A 106 7.10 -16.36 -5.27
C GLU A 106 8.38 -15.70 -5.78
N GLU A 107 8.32 -15.07 -6.96
CA GLU A 107 9.46 -14.31 -7.52
C GLU A 107 9.34 -12.80 -7.30
N ARG A 108 8.12 -12.31 -7.03
CA ARG A 108 7.83 -10.88 -6.95
C ARG A 108 7.60 -10.45 -5.50
N PRO A 109 8.15 -9.29 -5.10
CA PRO A 109 7.89 -8.76 -3.78
C PRO A 109 6.44 -8.33 -3.65
N LEU A 110 5.91 -8.43 -2.42
CA LEU A 110 4.59 -7.90 -2.12
C LEU A 110 4.53 -6.38 -2.42
N PRO A 111 3.37 -5.89 -2.91
CA PRO A 111 3.16 -4.47 -3.16
C PRO A 111 3.34 -3.65 -1.88
N THR A 112 3.75 -2.38 -2.01
CA THR A 112 3.99 -1.50 -0.85
C THR A 112 2.73 -1.27 -0.03
N ASN A 113 1.54 -1.34 -0.63
CA ASN A 113 0.24 -1.26 0.07
C ASN A 113 0.02 -2.38 1.11
N CYS A 114 0.91 -3.38 1.15
CA CYS A 114 1.03 -4.40 2.17
C CYS A 114 1.54 -3.84 3.52
N SER A 115 1.78 -2.53 3.67
CA SER A 115 1.88 -1.89 5.00
C SER A 115 0.66 -2.15 5.89
N LYS A 116 -0.46 -2.64 5.36
CA LYS A 116 -1.58 -3.18 6.18
C LYS A 116 -1.21 -4.43 6.98
N SER A 117 -0.16 -5.15 6.57
CA SER A 117 0.45 -6.22 7.35
C SER A 117 1.51 -5.72 8.32
N LEU A 118 1.75 -4.41 8.44
CA LEU A 118 2.77 -3.83 9.33
C LEU A 118 2.62 -4.35 10.77
N CYS A 119 1.39 -4.41 11.30
CA CYS A 119 1.19 -4.98 12.64
C CYS A 119 1.64 -6.45 12.74
N LYS A 120 1.50 -7.24 11.67
CA LYS A 120 1.97 -8.64 11.64
C LYS A 120 3.50 -8.70 11.51
N LYS A 121 4.10 -7.84 10.68
CA LYS A 121 5.55 -7.68 10.56
C LYS A 121 6.19 -7.25 11.89
N VAL A 122 5.58 -6.30 12.60
CA VAL A 122 6.02 -5.88 13.94
C VAL A 122 5.91 -7.03 14.93
N ASN A 123 4.79 -7.78 14.93
CA ASN A 123 4.63 -8.90 15.87
C ASN A 123 5.66 -10.02 15.64
N ILE A 124 5.98 -10.36 14.39
CA ILE A 124 7.02 -11.38 14.12
C ILE A 124 8.41 -10.84 14.45
N GLN A 125 8.69 -9.57 14.16
CA GLN A 125 9.94 -8.93 14.50
C GLN A 125 10.16 -8.93 16.02
N LEU A 126 9.15 -8.56 16.82
CA LEU A 126 9.26 -8.59 18.29
C LEU A 126 9.52 -9.99 18.82
N LYS A 127 8.91 -11.02 18.22
CA LYS A 127 9.21 -12.42 18.54
C LYS A 127 10.64 -12.79 18.17
N ASN A 128 11.12 -12.38 16.99
CA ASN A 128 12.48 -12.67 16.53
C ASN A 128 13.53 -11.96 17.39
N ILE A 129 13.30 -10.70 17.76
CA ILE A 129 14.15 -9.98 18.71
C ILE A 129 14.21 -10.73 20.05
N LYS A 130 13.06 -11.16 20.58
CA LYS A 130 13.02 -11.96 21.80
C LYS A 130 13.83 -13.26 21.65
N ASN A 131 13.63 -13.99 20.55
CA ASN A 131 14.34 -15.23 20.29
C ASN A 131 15.86 -15.00 20.21
N ILE A 132 16.31 -13.95 19.53
CA ILE A 132 17.73 -13.58 19.46
C ILE A 132 18.31 -13.34 20.86
N LEU A 133 17.58 -12.61 21.72
CA LEU A 133 18.01 -12.36 23.11
C LEU A 133 18.07 -13.64 23.96
N GLU A 134 17.24 -14.64 23.64
CA GLU A 134 17.17 -15.94 24.33
C GLU A 134 18.03 -17.03 23.66
N GLY A 135 18.81 -16.70 22.62
CA GLY A 135 19.61 -17.67 21.86
C GLY A 135 18.78 -18.70 21.07
N GLN A 136 17.53 -18.36 20.75
CA GLN A 136 16.59 -19.20 20.00
C GLN A 136 16.56 -18.81 18.51
N PRO A 137 16.20 -19.74 17.60
CA PRO A 137 16.09 -19.44 16.18
C PRO A 137 14.99 -18.44 15.85
N THR A 138 15.19 -17.64 14.80
CA THR A 138 14.18 -16.71 14.28
C THR A 138 13.04 -17.45 13.58
N GLN A 139 11.89 -16.81 13.49
CA GLN A 139 10.69 -17.32 12.83
C GLN A 139 10.44 -16.57 11.52
N GLU A 140 9.99 -17.30 10.50
CA GLU A 140 9.64 -16.73 9.21
C GLU A 140 8.34 -15.91 9.26
N PHE A 141 8.29 -14.88 8.42
CA PHE A 141 7.10 -14.07 8.21
C PHE A 141 6.21 -14.68 7.14
N THR A 142 4.98 -15.05 7.52
CA THR A 142 3.95 -15.41 6.55
C THR A 142 3.00 -14.25 6.30
N TYR A 143 2.87 -13.81 5.05
CA TYR A 143 1.83 -12.87 4.66
C TYR A 143 0.45 -13.56 4.66
N VAL A 144 -0.58 -12.84 5.11
CA VAL A 144 -1.97 -13.30 5.03
C VAL A 144 -2.76 -12.18 4.40
N ASP A 145 -3.22 -12.40 3.17
CA ASP A 145 -4.11 -11.47 2.50
C ASP A 145 -5.49 -11.50 3.16
N ARG A 146 -5.91 -10.35 3.68
CA ARG A 146 -7.24 -10.16 4.26
C ARG A 146 -8.15 -9.39 3.32
N GLY A 147 -7.65 -9.00 2.16
CA GLY A 147 -8.30 -8.11 1.24
C GLY A 147 -8.10 -6.63 1.59
N THR A 148 -8.64 -5.78 0.71
CA THR A 148 -8.54 -4.32 0.81
C THR A 148 -9.78 -3.67 0.24
N VAL A 149 -10.12 -2.49 0.78
CA VAL A 149 -11.18 -1.64 0.27
C VAL A 149 -10.62 -0.28 -0.10
N CYS A 150 -10.93 0.18 -1.31
CA CYS A 150 -10.75 1.54 -1.79
C CYS A 150 -12.07 2.31 -1.56
N SER A 151 -12.00 3.42 -0.83
CA SER A 151 -13.18 4.24 -0.56
C SER A 151 -13.55 5.13 -1.75
N LEU A 152 -14.84 5.29 -2.00
CA LEU A 152 -15.42 6.22 -2.98
C LEU A 152 -16.34 7.18 -2.21
N GLY A 153 -15.76 8.24 -1.67
CA GLY A 153 -16.46 9.11 -0.72
C GLY A 153 -16.82 8.40 0.61
N SER A 154 -17.77 8.96 1.35
CA SER A 154 -18.17 8.46 2.68
C SER A 154 -19.20 7.32 2.65
N GLY A 155 -19.93 7.18 1.54
CA GLY A 155 -21.06 6.26 1.39
C GLY A 155 -20.81 5.08 0.47
N ASP A 156 -19.66 5.03 -0.20
CA ASP A 156 -19.38 4.05 -1.25
C ASP A 156 -17.91 3.57 -1.23
N GLY A 157 -17.60 2.51 -1.98
CA GLY A 157 -16.27 1.94 -2.12
C GLY A 157 -16.28 0.68 -2.97
N VAL A 158 -15.08 0.21 -3.32
CA VAL A 158 -14.84 -1.05 -4.04
C VAL A 158 -13.71 -1.81 -3.36
N GLY A 159 -13.77 -3.13 -3.32
CA GLY A 159 -12.73 -3.92 -2.70
C GLY A 159 -12.92 -5.41 -2.78
N VAL A 160 -11.89 -6.12 -2.33
CA VAL A 160 -11.91 -7.58 -2.14
C VAL A 160 -11.76 -7.82 -0.66
N VAL A 161 -12.63 -8.61 -0.03
CA VAL A 161 -12.55 -8.96 1.39
C VAL A 161 -12.77 -10.45 1.55
N TYR A 162 -11.79 -11.15 2.13
CA TYR A 162 -11.77 -12.61 2.24
C TYR A 162 -12.04 -13.33 0.90
N GLY A 163 -11.44 -12.82 -0.19
CA GLY A 163 -11.55 -13.39 -1.54
C GLY A 163 -12.89 -13.11 -2.24
N LYS A 164 -13.74 -12.24 -1.70
CA LYS A 164 -15.00 -11.84 -2.32
C LYS A 164 -15.02 -10.36 -2.65
N ASP A 165 -15.50 -10.04 -3.85
CA ASP A 165 -15.69 -8.68 -4.32
C ASP A 165 -16.85 -8.02 -3.55
N ILE A 166 -16.64 -6.79 -3.11
CA ILE A 166 -17.62 -5.97 -2.41
C ILE A 166 -17.62 -4.55 -2.98
N GLN A 167 -18.82 -3.97 -3.07
CA GLN A 167 -19.01 -2.59 -3.55
C GLN A 167 -20.10 -1.86 -2.77
N GLY A 168 -20.26 -0.56 -2.99
CA GLY A 168 -21.33 0.22 -2.40
C GLY A 168 -21.16 0.48 -0.90
N LYS A 169 -22.29 0.67 -0.22
CA LYS A 169 -22.35 0.84 1.24
C LYS A 169 -21.72 -0.31 2.02
N LYS A 170 -21.74 -1.54 1.49
CA LYS A 170 -21.10 -2.70 2.12
C LYS A 170 -19.57 -2.53 2.17
N ALA A 171 -18.98 -2.05 1.08
CA ALA A 171 -17.56 -1.72 1.04
C ALA A 171 -17.23 -0.56 2.01
N ALA A 172 -18.00 0.52 1.99
CA ALA A 172 -17.81 1.65 2.90
C ALA A 172 -17.87 1.25 4.39
N PHE A 173 -18.83 0.38 4.76
CA PHE A 173 -18.92 -0.18 6.10
C PHE A 173 -17.67 -1.01 6.44
N MET A 174 -17.27 -1.90 5.55
CA MET A 174 -16.11 -2.77 5.77
C MET A 174 -14.81 -1.97 5.87
N LYS A 175 -14.67 -0.87 5.12
CA LYS A 175 -13.53 0.05 5.25
C LYS A 175 -13.43 0.61 6.66
N LYS A 176 -14.54 1.09 7.24
CA LYS A 176 -14.58 1.59 8.63
C LYS A 176 -14.18 0.50 9.63
N VAL A 177 -14.64 -0.74 9.42
CA VAL A 177 -14.26 -1.88 10.26
C VAL A 177 -12.76 -2.16 10.17
N ILE A 178 -12.18 -2.17 8.96
CA ILE A 178 -10.74 -2.39 8.74
C ILE A 178 -9.92 -1.30 9.42
N ASP A 179 -10.30 -0.04 9.27
CA ASP A 179 -9.57 1.10 9.84
C ASP A 179 -9.66 1.10 11.37
N THR A 180 -10.86 0.88 11.93
CA THR A 180 -11.06 0.77 13.39
C THR A 180 -10.26 -0.40 13.96
N ARG A 181 -10.21 -1.54 13.24
CA ARG A 181 -9.41 -2.70 13.64
C ARG A 181 -7.92 -2.40 13.65
N ALA A 182 -7.42 -1.58 12.73
CA ALA A 182 -6.02 -1.17 12.71
C ALA A 182 -5.69 -0.32 13.95
N VAL A 183 -6.55 0.65 14.30
CA VAL A 183 -6.39 1.45 15.53
C VAL A 183 -6.47 0.58 16.78
N PHE A 184 -7.42 -0.36 16.83
CA PHE A 184 -7.54 -1.32 17.93
C PHE A 184 -6.27 -2.15 18.12
N LYS A 185 -5.65 -2.61 17.03
CA LYS A 185 -4.39 -3.37 17.11
C LYS A 185 -3.22 -2.56 17.65
N LEU A 186 -3.23 -1.24 17.50
CA LEU A 186 -2.15 -0.36 17.96
C LEU A 186 -2.34 0.10 19.41
N GLY A 187 -3.56 0.49 19.79
CA GLY A 187 -3.82 1.15 21.08
C GLY A 187 -4.98 0.55 21.88
N GLY A 188 -5.45 -0.65 21.51
CA GLY A 188 -6.55 -1.32 22.19
C GLY A 188 -7.91 -0.65 21.99
N ILE A 189 -8.88 -1.09 22.79
CA ILE A 189 -10.28 -0.70 22.63
C ILE A 189 -10.53 0.79 22.93
N GLY A 190 -9.84 1.34 23.91
CA GLY A 190 -9.99 2.75 24.30
C GLY A 190 -9.59 3.72 23.18
N LEU A 191 -8.51 3.43 22.45
CA LEU A 191 -8.10 4.25 21.32
C LEU A 191 -9.05 4.09 20.13
N ALA A 192 -9.53 2.87 19.88
CA ALA A 192 -10.47 2.59 18.80
C ALA A 192 -11.80 3.35 18.98
N PHE A 193 -12.32 3.46 20.21
CA PHE A 193 -13.52 4.25 20.48
C PHE A 193 -13.31 5.76 20.31
N LYS A 194 -12.14 6.30 20.66
CA LYS A 194 -11.83 7.73 20.56
C LYS A 194 -11.59 8.23 19.13
N LYS A 195 -11.23 7.33 18.21
CA LYS A 195 -10.85 7.65 16.82
C LYS A 195 -11.89 7.19 15.78
N ARG A 196 -13.08 6.78 16.24
CA ARG A 196 -14.18 6.34 15.38
C ARG A 196 -14.85 7.50 14.65
#